data_AF-S4A2R6-F1
#
_entry.id   AF-S4A2R6-F1
#
_cell.length_a   1.000
_cell.length_b   1.000
_cell.length_c   1.000
_cell.angle_alpha   90.00
_cell.angle_beta   90.00
_cell.angle_gamma   90.00
#
_symmetry.space_group_name_H-M   'P 1'
#
loop_
_entity.id
_entity.type
_entity.pdbx_description
1 polymer ?
#
loop_
_entity_poly.entity_id
_entity_poly.type
_entity_poly.pdbx_seq_one_letter_code
_entity_poly.pdbx_strand_id
1 'polypeptide(L)'
;MDVEVITEGPDASDELRSLQAWLGDVQELRGRVSDRERPPEPGTLGPALDALLVTVGPGGAATALAAAVIAWLRTRRGEVRIKVTLPGRRSLELTAKGVSGLDAESLRRQVADVAGTLAPERTSPENGEREPAAGPERRELP
;
A
#
# COMPACT_ATOMS: atom_id res chain seq x y z
N MET A 1 -7.00 -2.69 -5.82
CA MET A 1 -7.22 -2.91 -4.39
C MET A 1 -6.99 -1.59 -3.71
N ASP A 2 -7.92 -1.10 -2.90
CA ASP A 2 -7.74 0.18 -2.21
C ASP A 2 -7.23 -0.07 -0.82
N VAL A 3 -6.13 0.60 -0.45
CA VAL A 3 -5.52 0.52 0.86
C VAL A 3 -5.79 1.81 1.58
N GLU A 4 -6.24 1.71 2.82
CA GLU A 4 -6.51 2.85 3.68
C GLU A 4 -5.25 3.17 4.49
N VAL A 5 -4.85 4.44 4.51
CA VAL A 5 -3.70 4.94 5.27
C VAL A 5 -4.22 6.00 6.24
N ILE A 6 -3.94 5.81 7.52
CA ILE A 6 -4.25 6.77 8.58
C ILE A 6 -2.99 7.10 9.36
N THR A 7 -2.98 8.27 9.96
CA THR A 7 -1.92 8.72 10.89
C THR A 7 -2.50 8.86 12.28
N GLU A 8 -1.74 8.48 13.30
CA GLU A 8 -2.14 8.60 14.69
C GLU A 8 -1.29 9.67 15.39
N GLY A 9 -1.93 10.54 16.16
CA GLY A 9 -1.27 11.61 16.90
C GLY A 9 -2.08 12.91 16.95
N PRO A 10 -1.61 13.91 17.71
CA PRO A 10 -2.28 15.22 17.82
C PRO A 10 -2.32 15.98 16.48
N ASP A 11 -1.31 15.79 15.63
CA ASP A 11 -1.17 16.43 14.32
C ASP A 11 -1.55 15.49 13.16
N ALA A 12 -2.40 14.49 13.42
CA ALA A 12 -2.74 13.44 12.46
C ALA A 12 -3.20 14.01 11.11
N SER A 13 -4.15 14.95 11.08
CA SER A 13 -4.66 15.48 9.82
C SER A 13 -3.62 16.28 9.02
N ASP A 14 -2.73 17.02 9.69
CA ASP A 14 -1.62 17.75 9.05
C ASP A 14 -0.57 16.79 8.49
N GLU A 15 -0.23 15.75 9.25
CA GLU A 15 0.69 14.70 8.81
C GLU A 15 0.11 13.92 7.63
N LEU A 16 -1.18 13.61 7.66
CA LEU A 16 -1.88 12.93 6.58
C LEU A 16 -1.93 13.80 5.31
N ARG A 17 -2.16 15.11 5.44
CA ARG A 17 -2.10 16.05 4.31
C ARG A 17 -0.69 16.14 3.74
N SER A 18 0.34 16.16 4.58
CA SER A 18 1.72 16.17 4.11
C SER A 18 2.10 14.85 3.42
N LEU A 19 1.60 13.72 3.93
CA LEU A 19 1.78 12.42 3.29
C LEU A 19 1.06 12.39 1.93
N GLN A 20 -0.17 12.90 1.84
CA GLN A 20 -0.91 13.01 0.57
C GLN A 20 -0.10 13.76 -0.49
N ALA A 21 0.45 14.92 -0.13
CA ALA A 21 1.28 15.71 -1.03
C ALA A 21 2.50 14.90 -1.51
N TRP A 22 3.21 14.23 -0.59
CA TRP A 22 4.36 13.39 -0.91
C TRP A 22 4.01 12.22 -1.83
N LEU A 23 2.88 11.53 -1.59
CA LEU A 23 2.43 10.44 -2.45
C LEU A 23 1.99 10.95 -3.83
N GLY A 24 1.47 12.19 -3.91
CA GLY A 24 1.11 12.84 -5.17
C GLY A 24 2.28 13.12 -6.11
N ASP A 25 3.49 13.27 -5.56
CA ASP A 25 4.74 13.44 -6.31
C ASP A 25 5.29 12.12 -6.89
N VAL A 26 4.80 10.97 -6.42
CA VAL A 26 5.22 9.64 -6.90
C VAL A 26 4.49 9.31 -8.20
N GLN A 27 5.24 9.12 -9.29
CA GLN A 27 4.69 8.88 -10.62
C GLN A 27 3.76 7.66 -10.67
N GLU A 28 4.11 6.59 -9.97
CA GLU A 28 3.37 5.34 -9.88
C GLU A 28 2.08 5.45 -9.04
N LEU A 29 1.92 6.52 -8.24
CA LEU A 29 0.75 6.75 -7.40
C LEU A 29 -0.10 7.93 -7.86
N ARG A 30 0.38 8.69 -8.85
CA ARG A 30 -0.33 9.82 -9.41
C ARG A 30 -1.71 9.39 -9.91
N GLY A 31 -2.75 10.07 -9.41
CA GLY A 31 -4.15 9.78 -9.73
C GLY A 31 -4.73 8.54 -9.03
N ARG A 32 -3.99 7.93 -8.09
CA ARG A 32 -4.40 6.75 -7.31
C ARG A 32 -4.58 7.04 -5.83
N VAL A 33 -4.38 8.28 -5.40
CA VAL A 33 -4.55 8.74 -4.02
C VAL A 33 -5.82 9.57 -3.94
N SER A 34 -6.75 9.13 -3.08
CA SER A 34 -7.99 9.83 -2.79
C SER A 34 -8.07 10.14 -1.31
N ASP A 35 -8.52 11.34 -0.97
CA ASP A 35 -8.85 11.73 0.38
C ASP A 35 -10.16 11.07 0.86
N ARG A 36 -10.17 10.66 2.12
CA ARG A 36 -11.38 10.27 2.85
C ARG A 36 -11.54 11.23 4.02
N GLU A 37 -12.52 12.10 3.89
CA GLU A 37 -12.93 12.99 4.96
C GLU A 37 -13.99 12.29 5.83
N ARG A 38 -13.85 12.39 7.15
CA ARG A 38 -14.92 11.97 8.07
C ARG A 38 -15.79 13.18 8.38
N PRO A 39 -17.13 13.01 8.46
CA PRO A 39 -17.99 14.08 8.93
C PRO A 39 -17.50 14.58 10.31
N PRO A 40 -17.50 15.90 10.53
CA PRO A 40 -16.95 16.47 11.75
C PRO A 40 -17.69 15.93 12.98
N GLU A 41 -16.94 15.44 13.96
CA GLU A 41 -17.51 15.11 15.26
C GLU A 41 -18.03 16.40 15.94
N PRO A 42 -19.14 16.34 16.69
CA PRO A 42 -19.68 17.51 17.36
C PRO A 42 -18.64 18.14 18.29
N GLY A 43 -18.21 19.36 17.97
CA GLY A 43 -17.22 20.11 18.76
C GLY A 43 -15.84 20.30 18.11
N THR A 44 -15.59 19.71 16.93
CA THR A 44 -14.35 19.90 16.15
C THR A 44 -14.55 20.94 15.04
N LEU A 45 -13.53 21.79 14.82
CA LEU A 45 -13.52 22.79 13.75
C LEU A 45 -13.31 22.14 12.37
N GLY A 46 -14.41 21.81 11.70
CA GLY A 46 -14.44 21.44 10.27
C GLY A 46 -14.11 19.97 9.95
N PRO A 47 -14.35 19.52 8.71
CA PRO A 47 -14.00 18.17 8.29
C PRO A 47 -12.48 18.00 8.36
N ALA A 48 -12.05 17.05 9.17
CA ALA A 48 -10.65 16.65 9.27
C ALA A 48 -10.38 15.53 8.26
N LEU A 49 -9.21 15.57 7.62
CA LEU A 49 -8.75 14.46 6.80
C LEU A 49 -8.59 13.24 7.72
N ASP A 50 -9.38 12.20 7.47
CA ASP A 50 -9.52 11.02 8.34
C ASP A 50 -8.65 9.88 7.84
N ALA A 51 -8.65 9.65 6.52
CA ALA A 51 -7.81 8.65 5.89
C ALA A 51 -7.44 9.04 4.45
N LEU A 52 -6.41 8.38 3.92
CA LEU A 52 -6.10 8.37 2.50
C LEU A 52 -6.41 6.98 1.94
N LEU A 53 -7.17 6.92 0.85
CA LEU A 53 -7.31 5.71 0.05
C LEU A 53 -6.27 5.73 -1.06
N VAL A 54 -5.45 4.68 -1.11
CA VAL A 54 -4.48 4.49 -2.18
C VAL A 54 -4.84 3.23 -2.96
N THR A 55 -5.14 3.39 -4.25
CA THR A 55 -5.39 2.26 -5.13
C THR A 55 -4.07 1.59 -5.51
N VAL A 56 -3.77 0.45 -4.89
CA VAL A 56 -2.69 -0.45 -5.28
C VAL A 56 -3.22 -1.50 -6.26
N GLY A 57 -2.69 -1.45 -7.47
CA GLY A 57 -3.00 -2.39 -8.55
C GLY A 57 -1.77 -3.19 -8.98
N PRO A 58 -1.92 -4.06 -10.00
CA PRO A 58 -0.77 -4.65 -10.67
C PRO A 58 0.14 -3.55 -11.24
N GLY A 59 1.45 -3.77 -11.25
CA GLY A 59 2.42 -2.83 -11.82
C GLY A 59 3.21 -1.98 -10.82
N GLY A 60 3.53 -2.51 -9.64
CA GLY A 60 4.53 -1.90 -8.74
C GLY A 60 4.02 -0.77 -7.83
N ALA A 61 2.74 -0.40 -7.90
CA ALA A 61 2.14 0.62 -7.03
C ALA A 61 2.30 0.31 -5.53
N ALA A 62 2.22 -0.95 -5.13
CA ALA A 62 2.45 -1.37 -3.74
C ALA A 62 3.89 -1.10 -3.27
N THR A 63 4.88 -1.34 -4.14
CA THR A 63 6.29 -1.05 -3.86
C THR A 63 6.55 0.45 -3.82
N ALA A 64 5.96 1.20 -4.74
CA ALA A 64 6.07 2.66 -4.76
C ALA A 64 5.46 3.28 -3.49
N LEU A 65 4.28 2.80 -3.07
CA LEU A 65 3.63 3.22 -1.82
C LEU A 65 4.52 2.92 -0.61
N ALA A 66 5.00 1.68 -0.48
CA ALA A 66 5.89 1.28 0.61
C ALA A 66 7.15 2.16 0.68
N ALA A 67 7.82 2.35 -0.47
CA ALA A 67 9.03 3.17 -0.56
C ALA A 67 8.77 4.63 -0.21
N ALA A 68 7.68 5.20 -0.73
CA ALA A 68 7.33 6.59 -0.51
C ALA A 68 6.95 6.86 0.96
N VAL A 69 6.14 6.01 1.57
CA VAL A 69 5.75 6.12 2.99
C VAL A 69 6.98 6.01 3.89
N ILE A 70 7.86 5.05 3.65
CA ILE A 70 9.08 4.88 4.44
C ILE A 70 10.02 6.08 4.24
N ALA A 71 10.20 6.57 3.01
CA ALA A 71 11.01 7.75 2.74
C ALA A 71 10.46 8.99 3.45
N TRP A 72 9.15 9.20 3.41
CA TRP A 72 8.47 10.28 4.11
C TRP A 72 8.66 10.17 5.63
N LEU A 73 8.48 8.98 6.21
CA LEU A 73 8.71 8.73 7.64
C LEU A 73 10.14 9.08 8.09
N ARG A 74 11.14 8.86 7.22
CA ARG A 74 12.55 9.25 7.50
C ARG A 74 12.78 10.75 7.45
N THR A 75 11.93 11.53 6.77
CA THR A 75 11.99 12.99 6.83
C THR A 75 11.45 13.54 8.14
N ARG A 76 10.68 12.73 8.90
CA ARG A 76 10.07 13.12 10.17
C ARG A 76 11.01 12.85 11.33
N ARG A 77 11.26 13.89 12.12
CA ARG A 77 12.04 13.82 13.37
C ARG A 77 11.18 13.46 14.59
N GLY A 78 9.86 13.45 14.46
CA GLY A 78 8.90 13.18 15.53
C GLY A 78 8.50 11.71 15.65
N GLU A 79 7.69 11.41 16.67
CA GLU A 79 7.06 10.09 16.84
C GLU A 79 5.77 10.02 16.00
N VAL A 80 5.93 9.95 14.68
CA VAL A 80 4.81 9.77 13.76
C VAL A 80 4.52 8.28 13.61
N ARG A 81 3.25 7.90 13.79
CA ARG A 81 2.74 6.56 13.55
C ARG A 81 1.74 6.57 12.40
N ILE A 82 2.01 5.73 11.41
CA ILE A 82 1.12 5.48 10.27
C ILE A 82 0.56 4.09 10.43
N LYS A 83 -0.75 3.94 10.23
CA LYS A 83 -1.42 2.65 10.16
C LYS A 83 -2.00 2.48 8.76
N VAL A 84 -1.67 1.37 8.14
CA VAL A 84 -2.05 1.00 6.79
C VAL A 84 -2.98 -0.19 6.86
N THR A 85 -4.24 -0.02 6.51
CA THR A 85 -5.29 -1.03 6.58
C THR A 85 -5.61 -1.54 5.17
N LEU A 86 -5.55 -2.86 4.99
CA LEU A 86 -5.86 -3.53 3.75
C LEU A 86 -7.28 -4.13 3.78
N PRO A 87 -7.97 -4.17 2.63
CA PRO A 87 -9.24 -4.87 2.48
C PRO A 87 -8.99 -6.38 2.67
N GLY A 88 -9.45 -6.91 3.80
CA GLY A 88 -9.09 -8.25 4.27
C GLY A 88 -8.68 -8.31 5.75
N ARG A 89 -8.77 -7.21 6.49
CA ARG A 89 -8.44 -7.08 7.93
C ARG A 89 -6.95 -7.20 8.28
N ARG A 90 -6.06 -7.16 7.29
CA ARG A 90 -4.63 -6.98 7.59
C ARG A 90 -4.39 -5.49 7.83
N SER A 91 -3.73 -5.16 8.94
CA SER A 91 -3.29 -3.80 9.24
C SER A 91 -1.80 -3.83 9.56
N LEU A 92 -1.07 -2.86 9.02
CA LEU A 92 0.35 -2.69 9.24
C LEU A 92 0.60 -1.34 9.90
N GLU A 93 1.41 -1.34 10.96
CA GLU A 93 1.79 -0.12 11.65
C GLU A 93 3.25 0.21 11.36
N LEU A 94 3.50 1.44 10.91
CA LEU A 94 4.81 1.97 10.59
C LEU A 94 5.09 3.18 11.46
N THR A 95 6.31 3.28 11.99
CA THR A 95 6.72 4.41 12.84
C THR A 95 8.01 5.02 12.35
N ALA A 96 8.15 6.34 12.50
CA ALA A 96 9.35 7.07 12.08
C ALA A 96 10.61 6.55 12.80
N LYS A 97 10.51 6.22 14.10
CA LYS A 97 11.59 5.62 14.89
C LYS A 97 12.05 4.26 14.33
N GLY A 98 11.12 3.46 13.81
CA GLY A 98 11.43 2.14 13.23
C GLY A 98 12.23 2.20 11.93
N VAL A 99 12.13 3.29 11.17
CA VAL A 99 12.79 3.42 9.85
C VAL A 99 13.98 4.38 9.82
N SER A 100 14.12 5.24 10.83
CA SER A 100 15.18 6.27 10.86
C SER A 100 16.59 5.70 11.01
N GLY A 101 16.72 4.55 11.69
CA GLY A 101 18.01 3.91 11.96
C GLY A 101 18.42 2.82 10.96
N LEU A 102 17.64 2.56 9.92
CA LEU A 102 17.90 1.47 8.98
C LEU A 102 19.00 1.84 7.98
N ASP A 103 19.94 0.92 7.77
CA ASP A 103 20.88 0.95 6.66
C ASP A 103 20.16 0.71 5.31
N ALA A 104 20.85 0.95 4.20
CA ALA A 104 20.26 0.88 2.87
C ALA A 104 19.74 -0.52 2.49
N GLU A 105 20.35 -1.59 3.00
CA GLU A 105 19.94 -2.98 2.70
C GLU A 105 18.70 -3.35 3.51
N SER A 106 18.72 -3.04 4.81
CA SER A 106 17.57 -3.22 5.70
C SER A 106 16.37 -2.37 5.26
N LEU A 107 16.61 -1.16 4.76
CA LEU A 107 15.58 -0.31 4.18
C LEU A 107 14.94 -0.97 2.94
N ARG A 108 15.75 -1.50 2.03
CA ARG A 108 15.24 -2.21 0.83
C ARG A 108 14.44 -3.45 1.21
N ARG A 109 14.90 -4.23 2.20
CA ARG A 109 14.16 -5.37 2.74
C ARG A 109 12.83 -4.95 3.35
N GLN A 110 12.82 -3.90 4.16
CA GLN A 110 11.61 -3.36 4.77
C GLN A 110 10.60 -2.92 3.72
N VAL A 111 11.07 -2.20 2.69
CA VAL A 111 10.22 -1.81 1.55
C VAL A 111 9.63 -3.03 0.85
N ALA A 112 10.45 -4.06 0.60
CA ALA A 112 9.99 -5.28 -0.07
C ALA A 112 8.98 -6.09 0.76
N ASP A 113 9.18 -6.17 2.08
CA ASP A 113 8.29 -6.84 3.02
C ASP A 113 6.92 -6.13 3.11
N VAL A 114 6.96 -4.80 3.29
CA VAL A 114 5.76 -3.95 3.30
C VAL A 114 5.04 -4.05 1.96
N ALA A 115 5.76 -3.95 0.84
CA ALA A 115 5.19 -4.08 -0.49
C ALA A 115 4.58 -5.47 -0.74
N GLY A 116 5.22 -6.53 -0.24
CA GLY A 116 4.70 -7.90 -0.33
C GLY A 116 3.41 -8.09 0.46
N THR A 117 3.27 -7.41 1.59
CA THR A 117 2.04 -7.37 2.38
C THR A 117 0.93 -6.58 1.68
N LEU A 118 1.29 -5.46 1.03
CA LEU A 118 0.37 -4.57 0.32
C LEU A 118 -0.02 -5.06 -1.08
N ALA A 119 0.77 -5.96 -1.66
CA ALA A 119 0.46 -6.54 -2.95
C ALA A 119 -0.86 -7.31 -2.84
N PRO A 120 -1.77 -7.17 -3.82
CA PRO A 120 -2.93 -8.05 -3.88
C PRO A 120 -2.42 -9.48 -3.88
N GLU A 121 -3.10 -10.38 -3.14
CA GLU A 121 -2.76 -11.79 -3.14
C GLU A 121 -2.57 -12.20 -4.59
N ARG A 122 -1.34 -12.61 -4.95
CA ARG A 122 -1.09 -13.13 -6.27
C ARG A 122 -1.95 -14.37 -6.33
N THR A 123 -3.12 -14.27 -6.94
CA THR A 123 -3.75 -15.41 -7.57
C THR A 123 -2.77 -15.81 -8.66
N SER A 124 -1.80 -16.65 -8.31
CA SER A 124 -0.94 -17.32 -9.28
C SER A 124 -1.87 -17.97 -10.31
N PRO A 125 -1.80 -17.63 -11.60
CA PRO A 125 -2.30 -18.53 -12.63
C PRO A 125 -1.25 -19.63 -12.81
N GLU A 126 -1.04 -20.46 -11.78
CA GLU A 126 -0.32 -21.72 -11.95
C GLU A 126 -1.39 -22.80 -12.20
N ASN A 127 -1.66 -23.06 -13.47
CA ASN A 127 -1.71 -24.41 -14.05
C ASN A 127 -2.34 -24.32 -15.44
N GLY A 128 -1.60 -23.73 -16.37
CA GLY A 128 -1.95 -23.67 -17.78
C GLY A 128 -0.70 -23.86 -18.62
N GLU A 129 0.00 -24.98 -18.44
CA GLU A 129 0.88 -25.52 -19.49
C GLU A 129 1.29 -26.98 -19.20
N ARG A 130 0.54 -27.94 -19.77
CA ARG A 130 1.15 -29.11 -20.43
C ARG A 130 0.36 -29.39 -21.70
N GLU A 131 0.85 -28.78 -22.79
CA GLU A 131 0.67 -29.18 -24.20
C GLU A 131 0.98 -30.69 -24.45
N PRO A 132 0.68 -31.29 -25.64
CA PRO A 132 0.21 -30.69 -26.89
C PRO A 132 -0.96 -31.40 -27.60
N ALA A 133 -1.44 -30.77 -28.66
CA ALA A 133 -2.34 -31.34 -29.66
C ALA A 133 -1.65 -32.38 -30.58
N ALA A 134 -2.48 -33.19 -31.26
CA ALA A 134 -2.24 -34.17 -32.34
C ALA A 134 -2.07 -35.64 -31.88
N GLY A 135 -2.85 -36.62 -32.35
CA GLY A 135 -3.63 -36.71 -33.58
C GLY A 135 -4.75 -37.78 -33.56
N PRO A 136 -5.41 -38.01 -34.70
CA PRO A 136 -6.79 -38.51 -34.77
C PRO A 136 -6.92 -40.04 -34.80
N GLU A 137 -8.13 -40.49 -34.46
CA GLU A 137 -8.82 -41.74 -34.85
C GLU A 137 -7.97 -42.98 -35.19
N ARG A 138 -8.21 -44.08 -34.46
CA ARG A 138 -8.76 -45.31 -35.08
C ARG A 138 -9.66 -46.06 -34.11
N ARG A 139 -10.96 -46.03 -34.44
CA ARG A 139 -11.97 -47.05 -34.14
C ARG A 139 -11.46 -48.41 -34.64
N GLU A 140 -11.35 -49.41 -33.78
CA GLU A 140 -11.67 -50.81 -34.11
C GLU A 140 -12.34 -51.44 -32.87
N LEU A 141 -13.56 -51.93 -33.09
CA LEU A 141 -14.51 -52.59 -32.18
C LEU A 141 -14.19 -54.11 -32.12
N PRO A 142 -14.80 -54.89 -31.20
CA PRO A 142 -14.27 -56.17 -30.67
C PRO A 142 -14.23 -57.35 -31.64
#